data_AF-A0A0F8Z7M9-F1
#
_entry.id   AF-A0A0F8Z7M9-F1
#
_cell.length_a   1.000
_cell.length_b   1.000
_cell.length_c   1.000
_cell.angle_alpha   90.00
_cell.angle_beta   90.00
_cell.angle_gamma   90.00
#
_symmetry.space_group_name_H-M   'P 1'
#
loop_
_entity.id
_entity.type
_entity.pdbx_description
1 polymer ?
#
loop_
_entity_poly.entity_id
_entity_poly.type
_entity_poly.pdbx_seq_one_letter_code
_entity_poly.pdbx_strand_id
1 'polypeptide(L)' 'MEQKYYARVLKFVLVIIVTVLFLFPIYWMATMAFKPFPEWTAATGKIFWVPNNPTLNNFRTLFTRDINFS' A
#
# COMPACT_ATOMS: atom_id res chain seq x y z
N MET A 1 -33.29 -10.12 -21.33
CA MET A 1 -32.72 -8.82 -20.90
C MET A 1 -31.95 -8.98 -19.60
N GLU A 2 -32.54 -9.62 -18.58
CA GLU A 2 -31.94 -9.92 -17.26
C GLU A 2 -30.57 -10.62 -17.28
N GLN A 3 -30.39 -11.71 -18.05
CA GLN A 3 -29.13 -12.47 -18.06
C GLN A 3 -27.91 -11.64 -18.50
N LYS A 4 -28.10 -10.66 -19.39
CA LYS A 4 -27.04 -9.76 -19.86
C LYS A 4 -26.64 -8.76 -18.76
N TYR A 5 -27.55 -8.40 -17.87
CA TYR A 5 -27.28 -7.50 -16.75
C TYR A 5 -26.38 -8.16 -15.70
N TYR A 6 -26.70 -9.40 -15.27
CA TYR A 6 -25.88 -10.15 -14.32
C TYR A 6 -24.45 -10.37 -14.85
N ALA A 7 -24.30 -10.71 -16.13
CA ALA A 7 -22.99 -10.85 -16.76
C ALA A 7 -22.20 -9.54 -16.76
N ARG A 8 -22.87 -8.38 -16.91
CA ARG A 8 -22.24 -7.07 -16.86
C ARG A 8 -21.78 -6.72 -15.44
N VAL A 9 -22.63 -6.93 -14.45
CA VAL A 9 -22.28 -6.72 -13.03
C VAL A 9 -21.10 -7.60 -12.64
N LEU A 10 -21.13 -8.89 -12.98
CA LEU A 10 -20.03 -9.82 -12.70
C LEU A 10 -18.73 -9.34 -13.33
N LYS A 11 -18.75 -8.91 -14.60
CA LYS A 11 -17.57 -8.34 -15.26
C LYS A 11 -17.00 -7.15 -14.51
N PHE A 12 -17.83 -6.19 -14.10
CA PHE A 12 -17.35 -5.03 -13.34
C PHE A 12 -16.78 -5.42 -11.98
N VAL A 13 -17.43 -6.34 -11.27
CA VAL A 13 -16.92 -6.87 -10.00
C VAL A 13 -15.55 -7.51 -10.18
N LEU A 14 -15.38 -8.36 -11.20
CA LEU A 14 -14.09 -8.99 -11.50
C LEU A 14 -13.02 -7.96 -11.87
N VAL A 15 -13.36 -6.94 -12.68
CA VAL A 15 -12.44 -5.85 -13.01
C VAL A 15 -12.01 -5.10 -11.75
N ILE A 16 -12.94 -4.74 -10.87
CA ILE A 16 -12.63 -4.05 -9.60
C ILE A 16 -11.71 -4.89 -8.73
N ILE A 17 -11.98 -6.20 -8.60
CA ILE A 17 -11.14 -7.12 -7.83
C ILE A 17 -9.71 -7.13 -8.39
N VAL A 18 -9.57 -7.32 -9.71
CA VAL A 18 -8.26 -7.32 -10.36
C VAL A 18 -7.56 -5.97 -10.14
N THR A 19 -8.25 -4.85 -10.34
CA THR A 19 -7.69 -3.52 -10.10
C THR A 19 -7.19 -3.35 -8.66
N VAL A 20 -7.98 -3.74 -7.65
CA VAL A 20 -7.59 -3.65 -6.25
C VAL A 20 -6.36 -4.52 -5.96
N LEU A 21 -6.31 -5.74 -6.48
CA LEU A 21 -5.15 -6.63 -6.31
C LEU A 21 -3.88 -6.05 -6.94
N PHE A 22 -3.98 -5.43 -8.12
CA PHE A 22 -2.84 -4.78 -8.79
C PHE A 22 -2.39 -3.50 -8.10
N LEU A 23 -3.32 -2.73 -7.53
CA LEU A 23 -3.00 -1.50 -6.78
C LEU A 23 -2.49 -1.78 -5.36
N PHE A 24 -2.78 -2.96 -4.81
CA PHE A 24 -2.36 -3.34 -3.46
C PHE A 24 -0.87 -3.15 -3.18
N PRO A 25 0.09 -3.61 -4.01
CA PRO A 25 1.52 -3.39 -3.76
C PRO A 25 1.90 -1.90 -3.78
N ILE A 26 1.28 -1.09 -4.63
CA ILE A 26 1.53 0.37 -4.69
C ILE A 26 1.02 1.04 -3.42
N TYR A 27 -0.20 0.70 -2.99
CA TYR A 27 -0.77 1.12 -1.72
C TYR A 27 0.13 0.73 -0.54
N TRP A 28 0.60 -0.52 -0.52
CA TRP A 28 1.46 -1.02 0.55
C TRP A 28 2.80 -0.28 0.59
N MET A 29 3.44 -0.10 -0.57
CA MET A 29 4.68 0.67 -0.68
C MET A 29 4.50 2.11 -0.23
N ALA A 30 3.42 2.78 -0.68
CA ALA A 30 3.13 4.15 -0.32
C ALA A 30 2.94 4.30 1.20
N THR A 31 2.13 3.44 1.83
CA THR A 31 1.92 3.50 3.29
C THR A 31 3.19 3.19 4.08
N MET A 32 3.98 2.20 3.65
CA MET A 32 5.25 1.86 4.29
C MET A 32 6.25 3.02 4.29
N ALA A 33 6.28 3.82 3.21
CA ALA A 33 7.18 4.97 3.12
C ALA A 33 6.96 6.02 4.22
N PHE A 34 5.74 6.13 4.75
CA PHE A 34 5.38 7.08 5.81
C PHE A 34 5.28 6.45 7.21
N LYS A 35 5.40 5.12 7.36
CA LYS A 35 5.34 4.46 8.67
C LYS A 35 6.66 4.65 9.44
N PRO A 36 6.62 4.88 10.76
CA PRO A 36 7.82 4.76 11.61
C PRO A 36 8.19 3.29 11.82
N PHE A 37 9.45 3.00 12.16
CA PHE A 37 9.99 1.65 12.31
C PHE A 37 9.12 0.68 13.16
N PRO A 38 8.52 1.08 14.30
CA PRO A 38 7.67 0.20 15.09
C PRO A 38 6.39 -0.26 14.38
N GLU A 39 5.92 0.47 13.36
CA GLU A 39 4.70 0.18 12.59
C GLU A 39 4.99 -0.65 11.32
N TRP A 40 6.26 -0.95 11.01
CA TRP A 40 6.64 -1.69 9.80
C TRP A 40 6.32 -3.18 9.87
N THR A 41 6.28 -3.73 11.08
CA THR A 41 6.18 -5.18 11.29
C THR A 41 4.95 -5.52 12.11
N ALA A 42 4.40 -6.71 11.85
CA ALA A 42 3.34 -7.28 12.68
C ALA A 42 3.87 -7.90 13.99
N ALA A 43 5.19 -7.84 14.26
CA ALA A 43 5.79 -8.45 15.44
C ALA A 43 5.27 -7.84 16.75
N THR A 44 4.74 -6.63 16.71
CA THR A 44 4.07 -5.96 17.83
C THR A 44 2.61 -6.40 18.00
N GLY A 45 2.17 -7.44 17.27
CA GLY A 45 0.81 -7.98 17.33
C GLY A 45 -0.23 -7.18 16.56
N LYS A 46 0.17 -6.14 15.82
CA LYS A 46 -0.74 -5.26 15.09
C LYS A 46 -0.25 -5.01 13.66
N ILE A 47 -1.11 -5.25 12.68
CA ILE A 47 -0.89 -4.85 11.29
C ILE A 47 -1.45 -3.45 11.10
N PHE A 48 -0.58 -2.50 10.80
CA PHE A 48 -0.98 -1.15 10.44
C PHE A 48 -1.25 -1.09 8.95
N TRP A 49 -2.52 -0.97 8.55
CA TRP A 49 -2.90 -0.81 7.14
C TRP A 49 -2.54 0.60 6.65
N VAL A 50 -2.80 1.61 7.49
CA VAL A 50 -2.37 3.01 7.32
C VAL A 50 -1.49 3.42 8.51
N PRO A 51 -0.53 4.34 8.31
CA PRO A 51 0.33 4.81 9.39
C PRO A 51 -0.50 5.54 10.46
N ASN A 52 -0.33 5.14 11.72
CA ASN A 52 -0.95 5.85 12.84
C ASN A 52 -0.22 7.17 13.13
N ASN A 53 1.10 7.17 12.95
CA ASN A 53 1.95 8.34 13.16
C ASN A 53 2.79 8.60 11.89
N PRO A 54 2.20 9.21 10.84
CA PRO A 54 2.92 9.46 9.58
C PRO A 54 4.19 10.27 9.81
N THR A 55 5.29 9.87 9.18
CA THR A 55 6.59 10.54 9.29
C THR A 55 7.26 10.73 7.93
N LEU A 56 8.09 11.77 7.83
CA LEU A 56 8.98 12.02 6.68
C LEU A 56 10.43 11.58 6.95
N ASN A 57 10.71 11.02 8.13
CA ASN A 57 12.07 10.65 8.53
C ASN A 57 12.71 9.62 7.58
N ASN A 58 11.92 8.72 6.99
CA ASN A 58 12.41 7.76 5.99
C ASN A 58 12.98 8.50 4.77
N PHE A 59 12.25 9.50 4.25
CA PHE A 59 12.72 10.32 3.14
C PHE A 59 13.91 11.19 3.54
N ARG A 60 13.88 11.85 4.71
CA ARG A 60 15.03 12.63 5.21
C ARG A 60 16.29 11.78 5.30
N THR A 61 16.18 10.58 5.85
CA THR A 61 17.31 9.63 5.93
C THR A 61 17.85 9.29 4.54
N LEU A 62 16.97 9.06 3.55
CA LEU A 62 17.39 8.74 2.19
C LEU A 62 18.07 9.91 1.47
N PHE A 63 17.56 11.14 1.64
CA PHE A 63 18.02 12.32 0.91
C PHE A 63 19.11 13.14 1.63
N THR A 64 19.35 12.89 2.93
CA THR A 64 20.39 13.57 3.72
C THR A 64 21.59 12.66 3.98
N ARG A 65 21.49 11.36 3.72
CA ARG A 65 22.64 10.46 3.77
C ARG A 65 23.57 10.74 2.58
N ASP A 66 24.75 11.30 2.86
CA ASP A 66 25.84 11.37 1.89
C ASP A 66 26.20 9.94 1.44
N ILE A 67 25.84 9.61 0.22
CA ILE A 67 26.20 8.34 -0.42
C ILE A 67 27.65 8.46 -0.90
N ASN A 68 28.60 8.36 0.03
CA ASN A 68 30.00 8.17 -0.31
C ASN A 68 30.21 6.74 -0.80
N PHE A 69 30.25 6.56 -2.12
CA PHE A 69 30.68 5.32 -2.77
C PHE A 69 32.22 5.28 -2.77
N SER A 70 32.82 5.05 -1.60
CA SER A 70 34.26 4.80 -1.46
C SER A 70 34.57 3.32 -1.52
#